data_AF-A0A100YWG3-F1
#
_entry.id   AF-A0A100YWG3-F1
#
_cell.length_a   1.000
_cell.length_b   1.000
_cell.length_c   1.000
_cell.angle_alpha   90.00
_cell.angle_beta   90.00
_cell.angle_gamma   90.00
#
_symmetry.space_group_name_H-M   'P 1'
#
loop_
_entity.id
_entity.type
_entity.pdbx_description
1 polymer ?
#
loop_
_entity_poly.entity_id
_entity_poly.type
_entity_poly.pdbx_seq_one_letter_code
_entity_poly.pdbx_strand_id
1 'polypeptide(L)'
;MSYASNDERYRRPAHAAGRHAAGVSRVGAHAVPEDVDDSAAPRQSAAPVDSLQTLSAGQGARVTTRDNAAEAADIARDRAERRSRNRRLSGRNRPAYGSKPERKPANLKSVLLVIAGVVGLFVILAIVAFVTFLGAQDNAQSAEPAATTAEEPQQVQTTSDGSVTYQNVTYSIEVTGDGTYAVVATDAQGNKTEEFTGEGTPVSLILYNSVIVVPENKSDGTWDVMAYTLGGDSTPMLVTDSSGSTITGTGTISSATLDGSVVHVADSTGATTDVALE
;
A
#
# COMPACT_ATOMS: atom_id res chain seq x y z
N MET A 1 -56.86 32.48 -3.25
CA MET A 1 -57.22 31.39 -4.16
C MET A 1 -58.37 31.83 -5.05
N SER A 2 -58.17 31.87 -6.36
CA SER A 2 -59.25 31.92 -7.36
C SER A 2 -58.66 31.43 -8.68
N TYR A 3 -59.10 30.25 -9.13
CA TYR A 3 -58.74 29.66 -10.41
C TYR A 3 -59.96 29.75 -11.32
N ALA A 4 -59.80 30.40 -12.48
CA ALA A 4 -60.68 30.31 -13.65
C ALA A 4 -59.85 29.62 -14.74
N SER A 5 -60.21 28.41 -15.16
CA SER A 5 -61.21 28.08 -16.18
C SER A 5 -60.71 28.38 -17.59
N ASN A 6 -60.51 27.33 -18.39
CA ASN A 6 -60.95 27.24 -19.78
C ASN A 6 -61.00 25.77 -20.23
N ASP A 7 -62.22 25.23 -20.22
CA ASP A 7 -62.91 24.49 -21.29
C ASP A 7 -62.05 23.85 -22.39
N GLU A 8 -62.03 22.53 -22.53
CA GLU A 8 -63.05 21.63 -23.10
C GLU A 8 -63.01 21.50 -24.65
N ARG A 9 -63.30 20.25 -25.08
CA ARG A 9 -63.77 19.76 -26.40
C ARG A 9 -62.65 19.41 -27.39
N TYR A 10 -62.43 18.12 -27.65
CA TYR A 10 -63.35 17.33 -28.48
C TYR A 10 -63.69 15.93 -27.91
N ARG A 11 -65.01 15.74 -27.71
CA ARG A 11 -65.81 14.49 -27.72
C ARG A 11 -65.60 13.74 -29.07
N ARG A 12 -65.75 12.42 -29.30
CA ARG A 12 -66.62 11.30 -28.84
C ARG A 12 -66.35 10.10 -29.85
N PRO A 13 -67.03 8.93 -29.89
CA PRO A 13 -66.97 7.80 -28.93
C PRO A 13 -67.01 6.36 -29.56
N ALA A 14 -66.71 5.35 -28.73
CA ALA A 14 -67.38 4.05 -28.49
C ALA A 14 -67.49 2.84 -29.49
N HIS A 15 -67.40 1.65 -28.86
CA HIS A 15 -67.96 0.31 -29.17
C HIS A 15 -67.27 -0.53 -30.28
N ALA A 16 -67.08 -1.85 -30.22
CA ALA A 16 -67.42 -2.91 -29.27
C ALA A 16 -66.68 -4.23 -29.61
N ALA A 17 -66.56 -5.11 -28.60
CA ALA A 17 -66.65 -6.58 -28.62
C ALA A 17 -65.70 -7.47 -29.47
N GLY A 18 -65.14 -8.50 -28.81
CA GLY A 18 -64.73 -9.75 -29.47
C GLY A 18 -63.59 -10.48 -28.76
N ARG A 19 -63.80 -11.76 -28.42
CA ARG A 19 -62.93 -12.58 -27.56
C ARG A 19 -61.93 -13.45 -28.36
N HIS A 20 -60.89 -13.89 -27.63
CA HIS A 20 -60.07 -15.12 -27.78
C HIS A 20 -59.23 -15.33 -29.06
N ALA A 21 -57.90 -15.37 -28.90
CA ALA A 21 -57.07 -16.53 -29.25
C ALA A 21 -55.64 -16.36 -28.72
N ALA A 22 -55.06 -17.46 -28.21
CA ALA A 22 -53.71 -17.56 -27.68
C ALA A 22 -52.65 -17.42 -28.78
N GLY A 23 -51.49 -16.87 -28.43
CA GLY A 23 -50.30 -16.86 -29.29
C GLY A 23 -49.13 -16.16 -28.60
N VAL A 24 -48.14 -16.94 -28.19
CA VAL A 24 -46.93 -16.50 -27.48
C VAL A 24 -46.05 -15.66 -28.40
N SER A 25 -45.86 -14.38 -28.07
CA SER A 25 -44.79 -13.54 -28.62
C SER A 25 -43.51 -13.74 -27.82
N ARG A 26 -42.41 -14.12 -28.50
CA ARG A 26 -41.05 -13.83 -28.03
C ARG A 26 -40.23 -13.30 -29.21
N VAL A 27 -39.99 -11.99 -29.19
CA VAL A 27 -38.90 -11.31 -29.89
C VAL A 27 -38.20 -10.47 -28.83
N GLY A 28 -36.87 -10.55 -28.77
CA GLY A 28 -36.03 -9.74 -27.90
C GLY A 28 -34.59 -10.24 -27.91
N ALA A 29 -33.79 -9.61 -28.77
CA ALA A 29 -32.40 -9.94 -29.07
C ALA A 29 -31.44 -9.72 -27.89
N HIS A 30 -30.36 -10.53 -27.85
CA HIS A 30 -29.05 -10.08 -27.36
C HIS A 30 -27.95 -10.71 -28.22
N ALA A 31 -26.96 -9.87 -28.52
CA ALA A 31 -25.95 -9.98 -29.56
C ALA A 31 -24.94 -11.13 -29.36
N VAL A 32 -24.46 -11.63 -30.49
CA VAL A 32 -23.27 -12.49 -30.64
C VAL A 32 -22.02 -11.62 -30.43
N PRO A 33 -21.05 -11.99 -29.57
CA PRO A 33 -19.72 -11.39 -29.62
C PRO A 33 -18.91 -12.03 -30.74
N GLU A 34 -18.38 -11.21 -31.64
CA GLU A 34 -17.34 -11.57 -32.60
C GLU A 34 -16.00 -11.87 -31.90
N ASP A 35 -15.31 -12.84 -32.48
CA ASP A 35 -13.86 -13.04 -32.55
C ASP A 35 -13.06 -13.19 -31.24
N VAL A 36 -12.93 -14.44 -30.79
CA VAL A 36 -11.84 -14.86 -29.89
C VAL A 36 -10.82 -15.59 -30.76
N ASP A 37 -9.66 -14.97 -30.94
CA ASP A 37 -8.47 -15.57 -31.55
C ASP A 37 -8.03 -16.79 -30.72
N ASP A 38 -8.41 -17.98 -31.18
CA ASP A 38 -8.14 -19.28 -30.55
C ASP A 38 -6.70 -19.79 -30.81
N SER A 39 -5.76 -18.91 -31.16
CA SER A 39 -4.37 -19.28 -31.51
C SER A 39 -3.41 -19.40 -30.31
N ALA A 40 -3.89 -19.27 -29.08
CA ALA A 40 -3.08 -19.60 -27.90
C ALA A 40 -3.17 -21.11 -27.61
N ALA A 41 -2.10 -21.84 -27.91
CA ALA A 41 -1.96 -23.29 -27.72
C ALA A 41 -2.64 -23.83 -26.45
N PRO A 42 -3.26 -25.03 -26.50
CA PRO A 42 -3.99 -25.58 -25.35
C PRO A 42 -3.05 -25.70 -24.15
N ARG A 43 -3.38 -25.00 -23.06
CA ARG A 43 -2.72 -25.20 -21.77
C ARG A 43 -2.95 -26.65 -21.37
N GLN A 44 -1.90 -27.47 -21.41
CA GLN A 44 -1.99 -28.88 -21.03
C GLN A 44 -2.48 -28.97 -19.59
N SER A 45 -3.64 -29.61 -19.39
CA SER A 45 -4.15 -29.90 -18.06
C SER A 45 -3.16 -30.81 -17.33
N ALA A 46 -2.79 -30.46 -16.11
CA ALA A 46 -1.86 -31.24 -15.28
C ALA A 46 -2.43 -32.59 -14.82
N ALA A 47 -3.69 -32.89 -15.14
CA ALA A 47 -4.35 -34.15 -14.83
C ALA A 47 -4.31 -35.10 -16.05
N PRO A 48 -3.97 -36.39 -15.87
CA PRO A 48 -4.06 -37.39 -16.94
C PRO A 48 -5.46 -37.37 -17.56
N VAL A 49 -5.55 -37.38 -18.89
CA VAL A 49 -6.82 -37.33 -19.64
C VAL A 49 -7.78 -38.46 -19.24
N ASP A 50 -7.25 -39.59 -18.78
CA ASP A 50 -8.01 -40.75 -18.28
C ASP A 50 -8.57 -40.58 -16.86
N SER A 51 -8.26 -39.47 -16.17
CA SER A 51 -8.77 -39.18 -14.82
C SER A 51 -10.04 -38.32 -14.81
N LEU A 52 -10.50 -37.89 -15.99
CA LEU A 52 -11.70 -37.07 -16.13
C LEU A 52 -12.95 -37.94 -16.04
N GLN A 53 -13.64 -37.87 -14.91
CA GLN A 53 -14.94 -38.50 -14.72
C GLN A 53 -16.06 -37.50 -15.03
N THR A 54 -16.97 -37.89 -15.93
CA THR A 54 -18.20 -37.13 -16.17
C THR A 54 -19.10 -37.23 -14.94
N LEU A 55 -19.50 -36.08 -14.40
CA LEU A 55 -20.45 -36.00 -13.30
C LEU A 55 -21.83 -36.47 -13.79
N SER A 56 -22.48 -37.34 -13.01
CA SER A 56 -23.87 -37.75 -13.27
C SER A 56 -24.84 -36.61 -12.97
N ALA A 57 -26.04 -36.65 -13.56
CA ALA A 57 -27.08 -35.68 -13.26
C ALA A 57 -27.36 -35.62 -11.74
N GLY A 58 -27.18 -34.44 -11.13
CA GLY A 58 -27.32 -34.24 -9.69
C GLY A 58 -26.02 -34.32 -8.87
N GLN A 59 -24.86 -34.62 -9.48
CA GLN A 59 -23.56 -34.64 -8.80
C GLN A 59 -22.80 -33.29 -8.81
N GLY A 60 -23.43 -32.20 -9.27
CA GLY A 60 -22.89 -30.84 -9.19
C GLY A 60 -23.41 -30.10 -7.95
N ALA A 61 -22.59 -29.19 -7.40
CA ALA A 61 -23.07 -28.27 -6.37
C ALA A 61 -24.17 -27.38 -6.96
N ARG A 62 -25.38 -27.43 -6.39
CA ARG A 62 -26.45 -26.49 -6.70
C ARG A 62 -26.36 -25.35 -5.70
N VAL A 63 -26.27 -24.11 -6.17
CA VAL A 63 -26.35 -22.93 -5.30
C VAL A 63 -27.50 -22.06 -5.79
N THR A 64 -28.69 -22.32 -5.25
CA THR A 64 -29.93 -21.64 -5.69
C THR A 64 -30.58 -20.82 -4.58
N THR A 65 -30.16 -21.02 -3.32
CA THR A 65 -30.67 -20.33 -2.13
C THR A 65 -29.52 -20.13 -1.13
N ARG A 66 -29.68 -19.18 -0.20
CA ARG A 66 -28.65 -18.85 0.81
C ARG A 66 -28.33 -20.03 1.74
N ASP A 67 -29.32 -20.85 2.07
CA ASP A 67 -29.14 -22.02 2.94
C ASP A 67 -28.40 -23.16 2.22
N ASN A 68 -28.68 -23.34 0.91
CA ASN A 68 -27.97 -24.31 0.07
C ASN A 68 -26.50 -23.88 -0.18
N ALA A 69 -26.22 -22.57 -0.20
CA ALA A 69 -24.85 -22.06 -0.27
C ALA A 69 -24.04 -22.40 1.00
N ALA A 70 -24.66 -22.29 2.17
CA ALA A 70 -24.03 -22.65 3.44
C ALA A 70 -23.76 -24.17 3.52
N GLU A 71 -24.75 -25.00 3.15
CA GLU A 71 -24.60 -26.45 3.12
C GLU A 71 -23.54 -26.91 2.11
N ALA A 72 -23.48 -26.29 0.93
CA ALA A 72 -22.45 -26.57 -0.07
C ALA A 72 -21.04 -26.16 0.42
N ALA A 73 -20.93 -25.05 1.17
CA ALA A 73 -19.67 -24.59 1.74
C ALA A 73 -19.16 -25.55 2.84
N ASP A 74 -20.06 -26.04 3.71
CA ASP A 74 -19.70 -26.99 4.77
C ASP A 74 -19.25 -28.34 4.19
N ILE A 75 -19.94 -28.85 3.15
CA ILE A 75 -19.53 -30.07 2.43
C ILE A 75 -18.17 -29.89 1.74
N ALA A 76 -17.89 -28.70 1.18
CA ALA A 76 -16.59 -28.39 0.60
C ALA A 76 -15.49 -28.35 1.68
N ARG A 77 -15.79 -27.82 2.87
CA ARG A 77 -14.89 -27.76 4.01
C ARG A 77 -14.53 -29.15 4.53
N ASP A 78 -15.51 -30.05 4.72
CA ASP A 78 -15.25 -31.43 5.16
C ASP A 78 -14.43 -32.22 4.11
N ARG A 79 -14.70 -32.04 2.81
CA ARG A 79 -13.88 -32.66 1.74
C ARG A 79 -12.46 -32.11 1.69
N ALA A 80 -12.26 -30.82 1.93
CA ALA A 80 -10.93 -30.20 2.02
C ALA A 80 -10.16 -30.71 3.25
N GLU A 81 -10.83 -30.84 4.40
CA GLU A 81 -10.25 -31.40 5.62
C GLU A 81 -9.86 -32.88 5.46
N ARG A 82 -10.68 -33.68 4.77
CA ARG A 82 -10.33 -35.08 4.44
C ARG A 82 -9.12 -35.17 3.51
N ARG A 83 -9.02 -34.29 2.50
CA ARG A 83 -7.81 -34.20 1.65
C ARG A 83 -6.57 -33.76 2.43
N SER A 84 -6.73 -32.83 3.39
CA SER A 84 -5.64 -32.37 4.27
C SER A 84 -5.15 -33.50 5.19
N ARG A 85 -6.08 -34.26 5.79
CA ARG A 85 -5.75 -35.42 6.64
C ARG A 85 -5.05 -36.52 5.86
N ASN A 86 -5.46 -36.81 4.63
CA ASN A 86 -4.83 -37.81 3.77
C ASN A 86 -3.46 -37.38 3.20
N ARG A 87 -3.03 -36.13 3.38
CA ARG A 87 -1.67 -35.66 3.05
C ARG A 87 -0.71 -35.69 4.25
N ARG A 88 -1.19 -36.03 5.45
CA ARG A 88 -0.30 -36.23 6.60
C ARG A 88 0.35 -37.61 6.44
N LEU A 89 1.64 -37.61 6.14
CA LEU A 89 2.48 -38.80 6.07
C LEU A 89 2.31 -39.62 7.37
N SER A 90 1.60 -40.75 7.29
CA SER A 90 1.50 -41.74 8.37
C SER A 90 2.44 -42.91 8.03
N GLY A 91 3.37 -43.20 8.95
CA GLY A 91 4.30 -44.32 8.82
C GLY A 91 5.75 -43.97 9.14
N ARG A 92 6.62 -44.98 8.99
CA ARG A 92 8.04 -45.01 9.40
C ARG A 92 8.96 -44.02 8.67
N ASN A 93 8.42 -43.21 7.74
CA ASN A 93 9.11 -42.13 7.03
C ASN A 93 8.71 -40.73 7.51
N ARG A 94 8.22 -40.61 8.75
CA ARG A 94 8.05 -39.30 9.40
C ARG A 94 9.43 -38.80 9.79
N PRO A 95 9.94 -37.66 9.25
CA PRO A 95 11.15 -37.06 9.78
C PRO A 95 10.89 -36.73 11.25
N ALA A 96 11.65 -37.34 12.15
CA ALA A 96 11.64 -36.95 13.53
C ALA A 96 12.22 -35.53 13.60
N TYR A 97 11.36 -34.53 13.77
CA TYR A 97 11.80 -33.22 14.24
C TYR A 97 12.18 -33.38 15.73
N GLY A 98 13.36 -33.96 15.92
CA GLY A 98 14.11 -33.94 17.15
C GLY A 98 14.88 -32.63 17.26
N SER A 99 14.97 -32.14 18.49
CA SER A 99 15.65 -30.93 18.96
C SER A 99 15.07 -29.59 18.49
N LYS A 100 14.52 -28.86 19.48
CA LYS A 100 14.52 -27.39 19.48
C LYS A 100 15.92 -26.92 19.05
N PRO A 101 16.07 -25.92 18.17
CA PRO A 101 17.38 -25.36 17.93
C PRO A 101 17.90 -24.83 19.26
N GLU A 102 18.93 -25.47 19.78
CA GLU A 102 19.74 -24.91 20.84
C GLU A 102 20.27 -23.60 20.28
N ARG A 103 19.82 -22.47 20.85
CA ARG A 103 20.30 -21.16 20.48
C ARG A 103 21.81 -21.18 20.75
N LYS A 104 22.60 -21.33 19.69
CA LYS A 104 24.04 -21.13 19.75
C LYS A 104 24.24 -19.76 20.39
N PRO A 105 24.88 -19.63 21.56
CA PRO A 105 25.08 -18.33 22.16
C PRO A 105 25.81 -17.48 21.13
N ALA A 106 25.23 -16.32 20.79
CA ALA A 106 25.82 -15.42 19.83
C ALA A 106 27.27 -15.18 20.26
N ASN A 107 28.22 -15.44 19.36
CA ASN A 107 29.62 -15.14 19.61
C ASN A 107 29.71 -13.62 19.78
N LEU A 108 29.71 -13.16 21.03
CA LEU A 108 29.74 -11.75 21.42
C LEU A 108 30.89 -11.01 20.74
N LYS A 109 32.01 -11.70 20.44
CA LYS A 109 33.11 -11.16 19.65
C LYS A 109 32.73 -10.77 18.23
N SER A 110 31.97 -11.59 17.51
CA SER A 110 31.51 -11.28 16.14
C SER A 110 30.40 -10.23 16.13
N VAL A 111 29.52 -10.20 17.15
CA VAL A 111 28.51 -9.13 17.30
C VAL A 111 29.19 -7.80 17.65
N LEU A 112 30.16 -7.79 18.57
CA LEU A 112 30.98 -6.61 18.87
C LEU A 112 31.81 -6.15 17.67
N LEU A 113 32.30 -7.06 16.82
CA LEU A 113 33.03 -6.69 15.61
C LEU A 113 32.13 -6.02 14.56
N VAL A 114 30.89 -6.51 14.40
CA VAL A 114 29.89 -5.89 13.52
C VAL A 114 29.48 -4.52 14.07
N ILE A 115 29.20 -4.42 15.38
CA ILE A 115 28.87 -3.15 16.02
C ILE A 115 30.05 -2.17 15.92
N ALA A 116 31.29 -2.61 16.17
CA ALA A 116 32.48 -1.77 16.03
C ALA A 116 32.73 -1.35 14.57
N GLY A 117 32.41 -2.21 13.59
CA GLY A 117 32.47 -1.87 12.17
C GLY A 117 31.46 -0.81 11.78
N VAL A 118 30.21 -0.93 12.25
CA VAL A 118 29.16 0.06 12.02
C VAL A 118 29.50 1.38 12.70
N VAL A 119 29.93 1.37 13.96
CA VAL A 119 30.38 2.57 14.68
C VAL A 119 31.59 3.21 14.00
N GLY A 120 32.57 2.42 13.55
CA GLY A 120 33.72 2.92 12.80
C GLY A 120 33.32 3.62 11.50
N LEU A 121 32.36 3.07 10.77
CA LEU A 121 31.82 3.69 9.55
C LEU A 121 31.15 5.03 9.86
N PHE A 122 30.34 5.10 10.93
CA PHE A 122 29.70 6.35 11.36
C PHE A 122 30.71 7.41 11.81
N VAL A 123 31.80 7.02 12.47
CA VAL A 123 32.88 7.96 12.84
C VAL A 123 33.59 8.49 11.61
N ILE A 124 33.85 7.66 10.60
CA ILE A 124 34.45 8.11 9.34
C ILE A 124 33.53 9.09 8.61
N LEU A 125 32.23 8.78 8.52
CA LEU A 125 31.23 9.69 7.94
C LEU A 125 31.12 11.01 8.71
N ALA A 126 31.16 10.97 10.04
CA ALA A 126 31.15 12.17 10.88
C ALA A 126 32.41 13.03 10.68
N ILE A 127 33.59 12.42 10.53
CA ILE A 127 34.83 13.15 10.24
C ILE A 127 34.77 13.78 8.84
N VAL A 128 34.27 13.06 7.84
CA VAL A 128 34.08 13.62 6.48
C VAL A 128 33.11 14.79 6.51
N ALA A 129 31.96 14.66 7.18
CA ALA A 129 30.99 15.73 7.36
C ALA A 129 31.58 16.94 8.10
N PHE A 130 32.43 16.70 9.10
CA PHE A 130 33.09 17.78 9.86
C PHE A 130 34.17 18.51 9.03
N VAL A 131 34.93 17.79 8.19
CA VAL A 131 35.93 18.38 7.30
C VAL A 131 35.28 19.17 6.16
N THR A 132 34.17 18.69 5.58
CA THR A 132 33.41 19.44 4.58
C THR A 132 32.75 20.68 5.18
N PHE A 133 32.25 20.59 6.42
CA PHE A 133 31.66 21.72 7.13
C PHE A 133 32.69 22.82 7.49
N LEU A 134 33.92 22.44 7.87
CA LEU A 134 35.01 23.40 8.13
C LEU A 134 35.61 23.98 6.83
N GLY A 135 35.69 23.19 5.76
CA GLY A 135 36.20 23.64 4.45
C GLY A 135 35.26 24.59 3.70
N ALA A 136 33.97 24.60 4.05
CA ALA A 136 32.96 25.47 3.43
C ALA A 136 33.02 26.93 3.90
N GLN A 137 33.76 27.25 4.98
CA GLN A 137 33.86 28.62 5.48
C GLN A 137 34.89 29.50 4.76
N ASP A 138 35.79 28.93 3.95
CA ASP A 138 36.94 29.66 3.37
C ASP A 138 36.94 29.81 1.83
N ASN A 139 35.86 29.47 1.12
CA ASN A 139 35.79 29.74 -0.33
C ASN A 139 34.49 30.45 -0.73
N ALA A 140 34.46 31.75 -0.49
CA ALA A 140 33.74 32.65 -1.36
C ALA A 140 34.53 32.79 -2.68
N GLN A 141 34.24 31.96 -3.68
CA GLN A 141 34.59 32.29 -5.05
C GLN A 141 33.54 31.80 -6.04
N SER A 142 32.94 32.78 -6.70
CA SER A 142 32.07 32.65 -7.85
C SER A 142 32.67 31.76 -8.93
N ALA A 143 31.91 30.76 -9.35
CA ALA A 143 31.98 30.22 -10.70
C ALA A 143 30.59 29.66 -11.04
N GLU A 144 29.89 30.37 -11.91
CA GLU A 144 28.85 29.76 -12.73
C GLU A 144 29.52 28.77 -13.67
N PRO A 145 28.94 27.57 -13.84
CA PRO A 145 28.84 27.00 -15.16
C PRO A 145 27.39 26.61 -15.46
N ALA A 146 26.84 27.22 -16.50
CA ALA A 146 25.72 26.67 -17.25
C ALA A 146 26.12 25.28 -17.77
N ALA A 147 25.64 24.25 -17.08
CA ALA A 147 25.54 22.89 -17.60
C ALA A 147 24.20 22.35 -17.10
N THR A 148 23.34 21.96 -18.03
CA THR A 148 22.09 21.24 -17.78
C THR A 148 22.45 19.82 -17.35
N THR A 149 23.02 19.69 -16.15
CA THR A 149 23.08 18.44 -15.41
C THR A 149 21.72 18.31 -14.75
N ALA A 150 20.98 17.24 -15.01
CA ALA A 150 19.86 16.89 -14.15
C ALA A 150 20.43 16.78 -12.74
N GLU A 151 20.11 17.74 -11.87
CA GLU A 151 20.52 17.68 -10.46
C GLU A 151 20.05 16.32 -9.94
N GLU A 152 20.97 15.51 -9.42
CA GLU A 152 20.56 14.31 -8.71
C GLU A 152 19.62 14.73 -7.59
N PRO A 153 18.46 14.07 -7.45
CA PRO A 153 17.46 14.45 -6.48
C PRO A 153 18.06 14.51 -5.07
N GLN A 154 17.75 15.55 -4.31
CA GLN A 154 18.24 15.69 -2.95
C GLN A 154 17.55 14.65 -2.05
N GLN A 155 18.26 13.59 -1.68
CA GLN A 155 17.70 12.47 -0.91
C GLN A 155 18.42 12.32 0.43
N VAL A 156 17.68 12.46 1.52
CA VAL A 156 18.20 12.22 2.88
C VAL A 156 17.12 11.50 3.68
N GLN A 157 17.51 10.44 4.38
CA GLN A 157 16.62 9.74 5.32
C GLN A 157 17.28 9.64 6.68
N THR A 158 16.47 9.80 7.73
CA THR A 158 16.86 9.55 9.12
C THR A 158 15.72 8.87 9.89
N THR A 159 16.02 8.39 11.10
CA THR A 159 15.01 7.94 12.08
C THR A 159 14.16 9.12 12.55
N SER A 160 13.05 8.84 13.23
CA SER A 160 12.18 9.86 13.84
C SER A 160 12.90 10.86 14.74
N ASP A 161 13.98 10.44 15.40
CA ASP A 161 14.74 11.26 16.36
C ASP A 161 15.85 12.11 15.70
N GLY A 162 16.07 11.94 14.40
CA GLY A 162 17.09 12.69 13.68
C GLY A 162 16.56 13.94 12.99
N SER A 163 17.39 14.54 12.15
CA SER A 163 17.05 15.73 11.38
C SER A 163 17.55 15.66 9.94
N VAL A 164 16.93 16.46 9.08
CA VAL A 164 17.34 16.69 7.68
C VAL A 164 17.54 18.19 7.46
N THR A 165 18.43 18.58 6.54
CA THR A 165 18.69 19.99 6.25
C THR A 165 18.39 20.30 4.78
N TYR A 166 17.61 21.35 4.54
CA TYR A 166 17.30 21.88 3.22
C TYR A 166 17.45 23.40 3.24
N GLN A 167 18.23 23.97 2.32
CA GLN A 167 18.48 25.42 2.23
C GLN A 167 18.81 26.11 3.58
N ASN A 168 19.74 25.53 4.36
CA ASN A 168 20.15 26.02 5.69
C ASN A 168 19.04 26.01 6.77
N VAL A 169 17.90 25.37 6.51
CA VAL A 169 16.85 25.11 7.50
C VAL A 169 16.92 23.64 7.89
N THR A 170 16.93 23.37 9.19
CA THR A 170 16.95 22.01 9.73
C THR A 170 15.52 21.61 10.12
N TYR A 171 15.08 20.47 9.62
CA TYR A 171 13.77 19.89 9.92
C TYR A 171 13.97 18.68 10.84
N SER A 172 13.19 18.64 11.92
CA SER A 172 13.18 17.53 12.88
C SER A 172 11.76 17.27 13.35
N ILE A 173 11.50 16.06 13.83
CA ILE A 173 10.24 15.72 14.48
C ILE A 173 10.38 16.02 15.97
N GLU A 174 9.47 16.82 16.52
CA GLU A 174 9.40 17.17 17.94
C GLU A 174 8.06 16.78 18.54
N VAL A 175 8.07 16.41 19.83
CA VAL A 175 6.84 16.16 20.57
C VAL A 175 6.27 17.50 21.05
N THR A 176 5.02 17.78 20.71
CA THR A 176 4.30 18.98 21.12
C THR A 176 3.89 18.89 22.60
N GLY A 177 3.41 20.01 23.17
CA GLY A 177 2.94 20.05 24.56
C GLY A 177 1.76 19.09 24.84
N ASP A 178 1.01 18.71 23.81
CA ASP A 178 -0.14 17.81 23.91
C ASP A 178 0.23 16.34 23.64
N GLY A 179 1.51 16.05 23.38
CA GLY A 179 2.02 14.70 23.13
C GLY A 179 1.86 14.21 21.70
N THR A 180 1.44 15.08 20.76
CA THR A 180 1.46 14.79 19.32
C THR A 180 2.86 15.06 18.75
N TYR A 181 3.12 14.58 17.53
CA TYR A 181 4.41 14.79 16.85
C TYR A 181 4.26 15.85 15.76
N ALA A 182 5.17 16.82 15.75
CA ALA A 182 5.20 17.89 14.77
C ALA A 182 6.53 17.92 14.03
N VAL A 183 6.49 18.24 12.74
CA VAL A 183 7.70 18.61 11.99
C VAL A 183 7.98 20.08 12.25
N VAL A 184 9.17 20.34 12.79
CA VAL A 184 9.64 21.67 13.18
C VAL A 184 10.81 22.08 12.31
N ALA A 185 10.70 23.24 11.67
CA ALA A 185 11.78 23.91 10.97
C ALA A 185 12.57 24.78 11.94
N THR A 186 13.89 24.64 11.94
CA THR A 186 14.83 25.47 12.70
C THR A 186 15.74 26.21 11.73
N ASP A 187 15.65 27.54 11.72
CA ASP A 187 16.51 28.38 10.87
C ASP A 187 17.96 28.43 11.39
N ALA A 188 18.85 29.06 10.62
CA ALA A 188 20.27 29.21 10.98
C ALA A 188 20.50 30.03 12.26
N GLN A 189 19.50 30.78 12.73
CA GLN A 189 19.52 31.57 13.96
C GLN A 189 18.94 30.79 15.15
N GLY A 190 18.40 29.60 14.92
CA GLY A 190 17.77 28.74 15.93
C GLY A 190 16.30 29.06 16.20
N ASN A 191 15.66 29.89 15.37
CA ASN A 191 14.21 30.13 15.49
C ASN A 191 13.46 28.90 14.98
N LYS A 192 12.46 28.49 15.75
CA LYS A 192 11.64 27.32 15.46
C LYS A 192 10.28 27.72 14.91
N THR A 193 9.86 27.07 13.83
CA THR A 193 8.52 27.17 13.25
C THR A 193 7.95 25.77 13.10
N GLU A 194 6.72 25.57 13.57
CA GLU A 194 5.98 24.34 13.30
C GLU A 194 5.48 24.37 11.86
N GLU A 195 5.86 23.37 11.05
CA GLU A 195 5.40 23.24 9.67
C GLU A 195 4.07 22.49 9.62
N PHE A 196 3.99 21.37 10.33
CA PHE A 196 2.74 20.62 10.52
C PHE A 196 2.82 19.66 11.71
N THR A 197 1.65 19.28 12.21
CA THR A 197 1.46 18.24 13.22
C THR A 197 0.83 17.00 12.58
N GLY A 198 1.40 15.82 12.83
CA GLY A 198 0.86 14.51 12.44
C GLY A 198 -0.09 13.93 13.49
N GLU A 199 -0.94 13.00 13.07
CA GLU A 199 -1.90 12.33 13.97
C GLU A 199 -1.31 11.05 14.58
N GLY A 200 -0.24 10.53 13.98
CA GLY A 200 0.41 9.28 14.34
C GLY A 200 1.74 9.45 15.06
N THR A 201 2.41 8.32 15.28
CA THR A 201 3.79 8.24 15.74
C THR A 201 4.70 8.03 14.54
N PRO A 202 5.57 8.99 14.20
CA PRO A 202 6.49 8.88 13.07
C PRO A 202 7.48 7.75 13.20
N VAL A 203 7.84 7.13 12.07
CA VAL A 203 8.87 6.07 12.01
C VAL A 203 10.19 6.61 11.48
N SER A 204 10.13 7.53 10.52
CA SER A 204 11.30 8.11 9.87
C SER A 204 10.99 9.52 9.39
N LEU A 205 12.05 10.30 9.18
CA LEU A 205 11.99 11.59 8.51
C LEU A 205 12.79 11.49 7.21
N ILE A 206 12.11 11.75 6.09
CA ILE A 206 12.69 11.62 4.75
C ILE A 206 12.60 12.99 4.07
N LEU A 207 13.70 13.44 3.47
CA LEU A 207 13.75 14.55 2.52
C LEU A 207 13.96 13.95 1.13
N TYR A 208 13.02 14.20 0.23
CA TYR A 208 13.14 13.89 -1.19
C TYR A 208 12.91 15.18 -1.99
N ASN A 209 13.97 15.67 -2.63
CA ASN A 209 14.04 16.99 -3.24
C ASN A 209 13.69 18.09 -2.24
N SER A 210 12.50 18.67 -2.38
CA SER A 210 11.94 19.70 -1.53
C SER A 210 10.70 19.20 -0.78
N VAL A 211 10.55 17.89 -0.58
CA VAL A 211 9.39 17.29 0.08
C VAL A 211 9.85 16.53 1.31
N ILE A 212 9.28 16.88 2.46
CA ILE A 212 9.37 16.09 3.69
C ILE A 212 8.33 14.98 3.61
N VAL A 213 8.76 13.74 3.79
CA VAL A 213 7.91 12.56 3.84
C VAL A 213 8.03 11.91 5.22
N VAL A 214 6.89 11.66 5.86
CA VAL A 214 6.80 11.11 7.22
C VAL A 214 5.82 9.93 7.24
N PRO A 215 6.32 8.69 7.18
CA PRO A 215 5.52 7.51 7.47
C PRO A 215 5.19 7.45 8.96
N GLU A 216 3.91 7.30 9.31
CA GLU A 216 3.45 7.32 10.70
C GLU A 216 2.46 6.19 11.06
N ASN A 217 2.51 5.79 12.32
CA ASN A 217 1.61 4.79 12.91
C ASN A 217 0.48 5.46 13.68
N LYS A 218 -0.77 5.18 13.32
CA LYS A 218 -1.95 5.76 13.98
C LYS A 218 -2.38 4.91 15.16
N SER A 219 -3.04 5.56 16.12
CA SER A 219 -3.53 4.91 17.34
C SER A 219 -4.67 3.91 17.12
N ASP A 220 -5.36 4.00 15.98
CA ASP A 220 -6.45 3.09 15.58
C ASP A 220 -5.95 1.77 14.97
N GLY A 221 -4.63 1.55 14.91
CA GLY A 221 -4.02 0.37 14.33
C GLY A 221 -3.95 0.41 12.81
N THR A 222 -3.98 1.60 12.22
CA THR A 222 -3.63 1.85 10.83
C THR A 222 -2.32 2.64 10.72
N TRP A 223 -1.82 2.79 9.51
CA TRP A 223 -0.70 3.66 9.20
C TRP A 223 -0.97 4.42 7.90
N ASP A 224 -0.36 5.58 7.78
CA ASP A 224 -0.37 6.41 6.58
C ASP A 224 1.01 7.04 6.34
N VAL A 225 1.14 7.79 5.25
CA VAL A 225 2.36 8.53 4.91
C VAL A 225 1.99 9.97 4.62
N MET A 226 2.56 10.89 5.39
CA MET A 226 2.40 12.32 5.18
C MET A 226 3.50 12.85 4.26
N ALA A 227 3.17 13.87 3.47
CA ALA A 227 4.08 14.63 2.65
C ALA A 227 3.85 16.14 2.85
N TYR A 228 4.94 16.90 2.85
CA TYR A 228 4.93 18.36 2.97
C TYR A 228 5.98 18.98 2.07
N THR A 229 5.53 19.78 1.11
CA THR A 229 6.43 20.51 0.20
C THR A 229 7.02 21.73 0.88
N LEU A 230 8.33 21.76 0.98
CA LEU A 230 9.12 22.86 1.54
C LEU A 230 9.09 24.09 0.62
N GLY A 231 8.85 25.24 1.25
CA GLY A 231 8.76 26.53 0.58
C GLY A 231 7.33 26.85 0.12
N GLY A 232 6.88 28.08 0.42
CA GLY A 232 5.53 28.56 0.11
C GLY A 232 4.50 28.26 1.21
N ASP A 233 3.22 28.51 0.92
CA ASP A 233 2.09 28.29 1.83
C ASP A 233 1.51 26.86 1.68
N SER A 234 2.40 25.87 1.61
CA SER A 234 2.01 24.46 1.43
C SER A 234 1.24 23.94 2.65
N THR A 235 0.37 22.97 2.43
CA THR A 235 -0.30 22.23 3.51
C THR A 235 0.14 20.77 3.50
N PRO A 236 0.31 20.12 4.65
CA PRO A 236 0.59 18.70 4.70
C PRO A 236 -0.52 17.90 4.02
N MET A 237 -0.16 16.83 3.31
CA MET A 237 -1.10 15.94 2.66
C MET A 237 -0.72 14.48 2.88
N LEU A 238 -1.70 13.59 2.81
CA LEU A 238 -1.42 12.15 2.78
C LEU A 238 -1.01 11.76 1.36
N VAL A 239 0.03 10.93 1.24
CA VAL A 239 0.50 10.44 -0.05
C VAL A 239 -0.58 9.58 -0.70
N THR A 240 -0.76 9.74 -2.01
CA THR A 240 -1.75 9.02 -2.80
C THR A 240 -1.08 8.19 -3.87
N ASP A 241 -1.73 7.10 -4.26
CA ASP A 241 -1.32 6.31 -5.41
C ASP A 241 -1.70 7.01 -6.73
N SER A 242 -1.37 6.39 -7.87
CA SER A 242 -1.69 6.91 -9.20
C SER A 242 -3.19 7.08 -9.47
N SER A 243 -4.07 6.51 -8.64
CA SER A 243 -5.52 6.67 -8.72
C SER A 243 -6.06 7.83 -7.87
N GLY A 244 -5.19 8.49 -7.11
CA GLY A 244 -5.57 9.52 -6.14
C GLY A 244 -6.09 8.95 -4.82
N SER A 245 -5.93 7.64 -4.58
CA SER A 245 -6.34 7.00 -3.32
C SER A 245 -5.21 7.12 -2.31
N THR A 246 -5.52 7.48 -1.07
CA THR A 246 -4.50 7.59 -0.02
C THR A 246 -3.83 6.25 0.24
N ILE A 247 -2.49 6.25 0.24
CA ILE A 247 -1.71 5.07 0.60
C ILE A 247 -1.74 4.93 2.11
N THR A 248 -2.44 3.90 2.56
CA THR A 248 -2.60 3.54 3.97
C THR A 248 -2.49 2.03 4.11
N GLY A 249 -2.31 1.55 5.34
CA GLY A 249 -2.42 0.13 5.62
C GLY A 249 -2.86 -0.15 7.04
N THR A 250 -3.15 -1.42 7.32
CA THR A 250 -3.50 -1.90 8.66
C THR A 250 -2.26 -2.42 9.38
N GLY A 251 -2.24 -2.29 10.70
CA GLY A 251 -1.15 -2.73 11.56
C GLY A 251 -0.20 -1.59 11.92
N THR A 252 1.09 -1.91 11.98
CA THR A 252 2.13 -0.97 12.42
C THR A 252 3.32 -1.09 11.49
N ILE A 253 3.79 0.04 10.97
CA ILE A 253 5.06 0.20 10.26
C ILE A 253 6.19 -0.16 11.23
N SER A 254 7.04 -1.08 10.80
CA SER A 254 8.28 -1.44 11.51
C SER A 254 9.50 -0.73 10.95
N SER A 255 9.52 -0.44 9.65
CA SER A 255 10.53 0.39 9.00
C SER A 255 9.98 1.03 7.72
N ALA A 256 10.53 2.17 7.34
CA ALA A 256 10.37 2.75 6.02
C ALA A 256 11.76 3.03 5.45
N THR A 257 12.02 2.68 4.19
CA THR A 257 13.34 2.87 3.56
C THR A 257 13.18 3.52 2.20
N LEU A 258 13.88 4.63 1.97
CA LEU A 258 13.97 5.30 0.68
C LEU A 258 14.99 4.57 -0.21
N ASP A 259 14.55 4.14 -1.39
CA ASP A 259 15.38 3.61 -2.46
C ASP A 259 15.02 4.32 -3.77
N GLY A 260 15.91 5.21 -4.23
CA GLY A 260 15.62 6.10 -5.36
C GLY A 260 14.39 6.98 -5.07
N SER A 261 13.37 6.89 -5.92
CA SER A 261 12.11 7.63 -5.80
C SER A 261 10.99 6.86 -5.08
N VAL A 262 11.31 5.75 -4.42
CA VAL A 262 10.32 4.89 -3.75
C VAL A 262 10.63 4.77 -2.26
N VAL A 263 9.62 4.97 -1.41
CA VAL A 263 9.68 4.60 0.00
C VAL A 263 9.04 3.23 0.20
N HIS A 264 9.85 2.25 0.58
CA HIS A 264 9.41 0.91 0.96
C HIS A 264 8.96 0.90 2.41
N VAL A 265 7.64 0.91 2.63
CA VAL A 265 7.03 0.86 3.96
C VAL A 265 6.80 -0.61 4.34
N ALA A 266 7.55 -1.11 5.32
CA ALA A 266 7.42 -2.47 5.82
C ALA A 266 6.63 -2.51 7.13
N ASP A 267 5.55 -3.29 7.16
CA ASP A 267 4.78 -3.52 8.37
C ASP A 267 5.45 -4.52 9.32
N SER A 268 4.92 -4.67 10.53
CA SER A 268 5.40 -5.60 11.56
C SER A 268 5.31 -7.08 11.18
N THR A 269 4.59 -7.43 10.10
CA THR A 269 4.53 -8.79 9.54
C THR A 269 5.59 -9.03 8.46
N GLY A 270 6.26 -7.97 8.01
CA GLY A 270 7.23 -7.97 6.92
C GLY A 270 6.62 -7.78 5.54
N ALA A 271 5.34 -7.43 5.43
CA ALA A 271 4.74 -7.03 4.17
C ALA A 271 5.19 -5.61 3.81
N THR A 272 5.47 -5.37 2.53
CA THR A 272 5.97 -4.07 2.05
C THR A 272 4.94 -3.42 1.13
N THR A 273 4.71 -2.13 1.35
CA THR A 273 3.96 -1.25 0.47
C THR A 273 4.90 -0.20 -0.10
N ASP A 274 4.89 -0.04 -1.42
CA ASP A 274 5.73 0.93 -2.12
C ASP A 274 4.99 2.26 -2.28
N VAL A 275 5.67 3.34 -1.90
CA VAL A 275 5.18 4.70 -2.01
C VAL A 275 6.06 5.42 -3.02
N ALA A 276 5.56 5.59 -4.25
CA ALA A 276 6.25 6.37 -5.27
C ALA A 276 6.18 7.88 -4.95
N LEU A 277 7.31 8.56 -5.12
CA LEU A 277 7.45 10.01 -4.89
C LEU A 277 7.46 10.82 -6.20
N GLU A 278 7.22 10.17 -7.35
CA GLU A 278 7.19 10.73 -8.71
C GLU A 278 5.96 10.26 -9.51
#